data_AF-A0AAV7D9Y8-F1
#
_entry.id   AF-A0AAV7D9Y8-F1
#
_cell.length_a   1.000
_cell.length_b   1.000
_cell.length_c   1.000
_cell.angle_alpha   90.00
_cell.angle_beta   90.00
_cell.angle_gamma   90.00
#
_symmetry.space_group_name_H-M   'P 1'
#
loop_
_entity.id
_entity.type
_entity.pdbx_description
1 polymer ?
#
loop_
_entity_poly.entity_id
_entity_poly.type
_entity_poly.pdbx_seq_one_letter_code
_entity_poly.pdbx_strand_id
1 'polypeptide(L)'
;MNLQIWGPNGVWTLEEKGLNPKFDTTFETAHPSTTHMALLQLQRVGILKFLISQNVDGLHVRSGFPRDHLAELHGNMFVEECTKCGKQYVRDCVVGTMGLKPTGRFCDVPKVRGLRACRGKLVDTILDWEDSLPDKDLNLADEASRKADLAITLGTSLQIKPSGNLPLLTKRKGGKLVIINLQPTKHDRYADLRIHGYVDEVMTQLMHRLNIEIPVWTGPPTKLEPKDEVNNHHPIDCNGISDSSHIKKEERNPCIDEKPHLPKRAKVETACT
;
A
#
# COMPACT_ATOMS: atom_id res chain seq x y z
N MET A 1 -8.66 -2.91 -13.96
CA MET A 1 -7.47 -3.16 -14.81
C MET A 1 -6.93 -4.51 -14.40
N ASN A 2 -6.94 -5.51 -15.28
CA ASN A 2 -6.25 -6.78 -15.01
C ASN A 2 -4.95 -6.78 -15.79
N LEU A 3 -3.91 -6.17 -15.22
CA LEU A 3 -2.59 -6.13 -15.85
C LEU A 3 -1.91 -7.51 -15.68
N GLN A 4 -2.22 -8.44 -16.57
CA GLN A 4 -1.57 -9.74 -16.58
C GLN A 4 -0.25 -9.63 -17.35
N ILE A 5 0.86 -9.91 -16.65
CA ILE A 5 2.21 -9.89 -17.23
C ILE A 5 2.40 -11.07 -18.20
N TRP A 6 1.99 -12.26 -17.77
CA TRP A 6 2.07 -13.53 -18.52
C TRP A 6 0.68 -14.12 -18.70
N GLY A 7 0.22 -14.33 -19.94
CA GLY A 7 -1.16 -14.75 -20.26
C GLY A 7 -1.41 -14.72 -21.77
N PRO A 8 -2.49 -15.29 -22.33
CA PRO A 8 -2.73 -15.27 -23.78
C PRO A 8 -2.70 -13.86 -24.38
N ASN A 9 -3.17 -12.89 -23.59
CA ASN A 9 -3.18 -11.44 -23.88
C ASN A 9 -2.33 -10.65 -22.87
N GLY A 10 -1.36 -11.28 -22.21
CA GLY A 10 -0.50 -10.59 -21.25
C GLY A 10 0.48 -9.63 -21.93
N VAL A 11 0.95 -8.62 -21.20
CA VAL A 11 1.82 -7.55 -21.75
C VAL A 11 3.02 -8.15 -22.51
N TRP A 12 3.78 -9.05 -21.89
CA TRP A 12 4.96 -9.66 -22.52
C TRP A 12 4.61 -10.66 -23.62
N THR A 13 3.52 -11.41 -23.45
CA THR A 13 3.07 -12.37 -24.47
C THR A 13 2.63 -11.67 -25.75
N LEU A 14 2.09 -10.45 -25.65
CA LEU A 14 1.76 -9.63 -26.80
C LEU A 14 3.00 -8.97 -27.38
N GLU A 15 3.90 -8.47 -26.54
CA GLU A 15 5.17 -7.88 -26.98
C GLU A 15 6.06 -8.88 -27.75
N GLU A 16 6.17 -10.13 -27.27
CA GLU A 16 6.85 -11.22 -27.99
C GLU A 16 6.24 -11.50 -29.37
N LYS A 17 4.94 -11.23 -29.53
CA LYS A 17 4.21 -11.35 -30.81
C LYS A 17 4.24 -10.06 -31.64
N GLY A 18 4.92 -9.01 -31.18
CA GLY A 18 4.92 -7.68 -31.81
C GLY A 18 3.56 -6.97 -31.75
N LEU A 19 2.69 -7.33 -30.80
CA LEU A 19 1.37 -6.77 -30.59
C LEU A 19 1.35 -5.83 -29.38
N ASN A 20 0.52 -4.79 -29.44
CA ASN A 20 0.33 -3.89 -28.32
C ASN A 20 -0.77 -4.40 -27.36
N PRO A 21 -0.55 -4.36 -26.03
CA PRO A 21 -1.60 -4.65 -25.08
C PRO A 21 -2.71 -3.58 -25.17
N LYS A 22 -3.96 -4.04 -25.02
CA LYS A 22 -5.12 -3.16 -24.90
C LYS A 22 -5.45 -2.99 -23.43
N PHE A 23 -5.67 -1.75 -23.01
CA PHE A 23 -6.11 -1.41 -21.66
C PHE A 23 -7.51 -0.81 -21.73
N ASP A 24 -8.48 -1.46 -21.10
CA ASP A 24 -9.88 -1.00 -21.09
C ASP A 24 -10.16 0.11 -20.06
N THR A 25 -9.16 0.46 -19.24
CA THR A 25 -9.27 1.45 -18.16
C THR A 25 -7.89 2.05 -17.86
N THR A 26 -7.84 3.22 -17.22
CA THR A 26 -6.60 3.76 -16.64
C THR A 26 -6.42 3.27 -15.20
N PHE A 27 -5.25 3.48 -14.59
CA PHE A 27 -5.01 3.12 -13.20
C PHE A 27 -5.94 3.89 -12.25
N GLU A 28 -6.21 5.17 -12.53
CA GLU A 28 -7.05 6.04 -11.70
C GLU A 28 -8.53 5.66 -11.74
N THR A 29 -9.01 5.16 -12.88
CA THR A 29 -10.41 4.76 -13.07
C THR A 29 -10.64 3.27 -12.84
N ALA A 30 -9.57 2.49 -12.62
CA ALA A 30 -9.68 1.08 -12.28
C ALA A 30 -10.36 0.89 -10.92
N HIS A 31 -11.36 0.01 -10.90
CA HIS A 31 -12.09 -0.38 -9.70
C HIS A 31 -11.48 -1.67 -9.11
N PRO A 32 -11.40 -1.82 -7.78
CA PRO A 32 -11.06 -3.08 -7.15
C PRO A 32 -12.03 -4.19 -7.59
N SER A 33 -11.50 -5.37 -7.93
CA SER A 33 -12.33 -6.51 -8.32
C SER A 33 -13.05 -7.15 -7.11
N THR A 34 -13.95 -8.09 -7.39
CA THR A 34 -14.59 -8.92 -6.36
C THR A 34 -13.57 -9.59 -5.45
N THR A 35 -12.47 -10.12 -6.01
CA THR A 35 -11.36 -10.69 -5.24
C THR A 35 -10.72 -9.66 -4.29
N HIS A 36 -10.49 -8.42 -4.73
CA HIS A 36 -9.91 -7.38 -3.86
C HIS A 36 -10.82 -7.08 -2.67
N MET A 37 -12.13 -6.98 -2.91
CA MET A 37 -13.11 -6.72 -1.87
C MET A 37 -13.31 -7.92 -0.93
N ALA A 38 -13.24 -9.14 -1.47
CA ALA A 38 -13.24 -10.36 -0.66
C ALA A 38 -12.02 -10.43 0.28
N LEU A 39 -10.81 -10.13 -0.22
CA LEU A 39 -9.59 -10.09 0.58
C LEU A 39 -9.67 -9.03 1.70
N LEU A 40 -10.20 -7.84 1.40
CA LEU A 40 -10.48 -6.82 2.40
C LEU A 40 -11.38 -7.35 3.51
N GLN A 41 -12.47 -8.03 3.15
CA GLN A 41 -13.41 -8.55 4.13
C GLN A 41 -12.81 -9.69 4.96
N LEU A 42 -12.07 -10.61 4.33
CA LEU A 42 -11.35 -11.68 5.04
C LEU A 42 -10.37 -11.12 6.05
N GLN A 43 -9.72 -9.98 5.75
CA GLN A 43 -8.86 -9.28 6.70
C GLN A 43 -9.67 -8.68 7.85
N ARG A 44 -10.78 -7.99 7.54
CA ARG A 44 -11.66 -7.37 8.55
C ARG A 44 -12.23 -8.36 9.56
N VAL A 45 -12.61 -9.56 9.10
CA VAL A 45 -13.11 -10.63 9.98
C VAL A 45 -11.99 -11.46 10.62
N GLY A 46 -10.72 -11.11 10.38
CA GLY A 46 -9.56 -11.72 11.03
C GLY A 46 -9.14 -13.09 10.47
N ILE A 47 -9.68 -13.53 9.33
CA ILE A 47 -9.29 -14.78 8.66
C ILE A 47 -7.95 -14.59 7.92
N LEU A 48 -7.84 -13.52 7.13
CA LEU A 48 -6.61 -13.19 6.40
C LEU A 48 -5.64 -12.45 7.32
N LYS A 49 -4.44 -13.03 7.54
CA LYS A 49 -3.42 -12.47 8.43
C LYS A 49 -2.47 -11.50 7.77
N PHE A 50 -2.13 -11.73 6.51
CA PHE A 50 -1.23 -10.87 5.76
C PHE A 50 -1.46 -11.05 4.25
N LEU A 51 -1.26 -9.98 3.48
CA LEU A 51 -1.38 -9.97 2.04
C LEU A 51 -0.03 -9.59 1.41
N ILE A 52 0.45 -10.41 0.49
CA ILE A 52 1.70 -10.17 -0.25
C ILE A 52 1.30 -9.98 -1.71
N SER A 53 1.58 -8.81 -2.28
CA SER A 53 1.23 -8.50 -3.66
C SER A 53 2.46 -8.21 -4.52
N GLN A 54 2.38 -8.65 -5.78
CA GLN A 54 3.30 -8.31 -6.86
C GLN A 54 2.73 -7.23 -7.77
N ASN A 55 1.48 -6.83 -7.55
CA ASN A 55 0.81 -5.84 -8.39
C ASN A 55 1.28 -4.43 -8.05
N VAL A 56 1.45 -3.62 -9.09
CA VAL A 56 1.77 -2.19 -8.96
C VAL A 56 0.55 -1.28 -9.12
N ASP A 57 -0.61 -1.84 -9.44
CA ASP A 57 -1.84 -1.10 -9.78
C ASP A 57 -2.45 -0.28 -8.63
N GLY A 58 -2.01 -0.51 -7.38
CA GLY A 58 -2.49 0.17 -6.18
C GLY A 58 -3.92 -0.16 -5.75
N LEU A 59 -4.56 -1.17 -6.35
CA LEU A 59 -5.96 -1.49 -6.07
C LEU A 59 -6.20 -2.06 -4.68
N HIS A 60 -5.21 -2.73 -4.06
CA HIS A 60 -5.32 -3.15 -2.66
C HIS A 60 -5.42 -1.94 -1.72
N VAL A 61 -4.54 -0.95 -1.87
CA VAL A 61 -4.60 0.27 -1.04
C VAL A 61 -5.88 1.04 -1.32
N ARG A 62 -6.26 1.18 -2.60
CA ARG A 62 -7.47 1.90 -3.03
C ARG A 62 -8.79 1.18 -2.68
N SER A 63 -8.77 -0.12 -2.42
CA SER A 63 -9.93 -0.84 -1.87
C SER A 63 -10.16 -0.54 -0.39
N GLY A 64 -9.17 0.06 0.29
CA GLY A 64 -9.17 0.26 1.73
C GLY A 64 -8.51 -0.88 2.51
N PHE A 65 -7.74 -1.75 1.84
CA PHE A 65 -6.96 -2.78 2.52
C PHE A 65 -5.89 -2.14 3.42
N PRO A 66 -5.75 -2.55 4.68
CA PRO A 66 -4.87 -1.88 5.63
C PRO A 66 -3.39 -2.14 5.30
N ARG A 67 -2.60 -1.07 5.16
CA ARG A 67 -1.21 -1.12 4.66
C ARG A 67 -0.24 -1.81 5.63
N ASP A 68 -0.56 -1.90 6.91
CA ASP A 68 0.22 -2.63 7.91
C ASP A 68 0.09 -4.16 7.79
N HIS A 69 -0.90 -4.64 7.02
CA HIS A 69 -1.10 -6.06 6.70
C HIS A 69 -0.80 -6.38 5.22
N LEU A 70 -0.13 -5.47 4.51
CA LEU A 70 0.17 -5.56 3.08
C LEU A 70 1.68 -5.38 2.84
N ALA A 71 2.26 -6.24 2.00
CA ALA A 71 3.57 -6.04 1.39
C ALA A 71 3.43 -5.81 -0.12
N GLU A 72 3.86 -4.64 -0.60
CA GLU A 72 3.82 -4.24 -2.01
C GLU A 72 5.20 -4.46 -2.64
N LEU A 73 5.52 -5.71 -2.96
CA LEU A 73 6.90 -6.12 -3.25
C LEU A 73 7.52 -5.47 -4.50
N HIS A 74 6.69 -5.03 -5.44
CA HIS A 74 7.14 -4.42 -6.70
C HIS A 74 6.80 -2.93 -6.80
N GLY A 75 6.37 -2.33 -5.69
CA GLY A 75 5.95 -0.94 -5.61
C GLY A 75 4.47 -0.71 -5.90
N ASN A 76 4.09 0.56 -5.96
CA ASN A 76 2.73 0.99 -6.24
C ASN A 76 2.74 2.29 -7.05
N MET A 77 1.98 2.33 -8.15
CA MET A 77 1.90 3.45 -9.10
C MET A 77 1.46 4.77 -8.45
N PHE A 78 0.81 4.70 -7.29
CA PHE A 78 0.29 5.84 -6.53
C PHE A 78 1.19 6.21 -5.34
N VAL A 79 2.29 5.52 -5.12
CA VAL A 79 3.16 5.72 -3.95
C VAL A 79 4.52 6.26 -4.36
N GLU A 80 4.90 7.36 -3.72
CA GLU A 80 6.26 7.90 -3.76
C GLU A 80 6.87 7.93 -2.37
N GLU A 81 8.19 7.78 -2.29
CA GLU A 81 8.93 7.68 -1.04
C GLU A 81 10.03 8.74 -0.93
N CYS A 82 10.20 9.28 0.27
CA CYS A 82 11.30 10.20 0.56
C CYS A 82 12.63 9.46 0.77
N THR A 83 13.59 9.73 -0.12
CA THR A 83 14.97 9.20 -0.07
C THR A 83 15.77 9.56 1.19
N LYS A 84 15.30 10.50 2.02
CA LYS A 84 15.98 10.91 3.26
C LYS A 84 15.40 10.31 4.54
N CYS A 85 14.09 10.09 4.58
CA CYS A 85 13.40 9.70 5.82
C CYS A 85 12.48 8.49 5.67
N GLY A 86 12.37 7.91 4.47
CA GLY A 86 11.52 6.75 4.19
C GLY A 86 10.02 7.04 4.28
N LYS A 87 9.60 8.30 4.47
CA LYS A 87 8.16 8.63 4.47
C LYS A 87 7.59 8.38 3.08
N GLN A 88 6.58 7.51 3.04
CA GLN A 88 5.76 7.27 1.85
C GLN A 88 4.55 8.20 1.81
N TYR A 89 4.16 8.57 0.60
CA TYR A 89 2.98 9.37 0.28
C TYR A 89 2.14 8.57 -0.72
N VAL A 90 0.90 8.27 -0.33
CA VAL A 90 -0.10 7.72 -1.24
C VAL A 90 -0.81 8.90 -1.91
N ARG A 91 -0.87 8.90 -3.24
CA ARG A 91 -1.46 9.96 -4.08
C ARG A 91 -2.76 9.49 -4.69
N ASP A 92 -3.60 10.44 -5.09
CA ASP A 92 -4.89 10.16 -5.74
C ASP A 92 -4.73 9.88 -7.25
N CYS A 93 -3.60 10.31 -7.83
CA CYS A 93 -3.18 10.06 -9.21
C CYS A 93 -1.84 9.31 -9.24
N VAL A 94 -1.51 8.71 -10.38
CA VAL A 94 -0.20 8.04 -10.54
C VAL A 94 0.95 9.05 -10.38
N VAL A 95 2.05 8.58 -9.80
CA VAL A 95 3.22 9.41 -9.42
C VAL A 95 3.93 10.02 -10.64
N GLY A 96 3.83 9.36 -11.80
CA GLY A 96 4.27 9.85 -13.10
C GLY A 96 5.67 9.42 -13.53
N THR A 97 6.38 8.62 -12.73
CA THR A 97 7.70 8.04 -13.04
C THR A 97 7.75 6.55 -12.66
N MET A 98 8.74 5.84 -13.20
CA MET A 98 9.01 4.43 -12.89
C MET A 98 10.52 4.18 -12.83
N GLY A 99 10.95 3.18 -12.05
CA GLY A 99 12.35 2.80 -11.88
C GLY A 99 13.05 3.64 -10.82
N LEU A 100 12.37 3.89 -9.69
CA LEU A 100 12.88 4.63 -8.54
C LEU A 100 13.39 6.05 -8.87
N LYS A 101 12.72 6.73 -9.81
CA LYS A 101 13.15 8.02 -10.35
C LYS A 101 12.57 9.19 -9.54
N PRO A 102 13.27 10.34 -9.49
CA PRO A 102 12.75 11.54 -8.84
C PRO A 102 11.45 12.03 -9.47
N THR A 103 10.46 12.32 -8.64
CA THR A 103 9.11 12.72 -9.07
C THR A 103 8.96 14.23 -9.26
N GLY A 104 10.00 14.99 -8.94
CA GLY A 104 9.98 16.46 -8.89
C GLY A 104 9.42 17.05 -7.58
N ARG A 105 8.87 16.22 -6.69
CA ARG A 105 8.32 16.65 -5.39
C ARG A 105 9.32 16.49 -4.25
N PHE A 106 9.05 17.15 -3.12
CA PHE A 106 9.88 17.14 -1.93
C PHE A 106 9.08 16.78 -0.68
N CYS A 107 9.72 16.08 0.24
CA CYS A 107 9.15 15.66 1.51
C CYS A 107 8.85 16.85 2.43
N ASP A 108 7.63 16.90 2.96
CA ASP A 108 7.12 17.96 3.83
C ASP A 108 7.20 17.62 5.34
N VAL A 109 7.56 16.37 5.68
CA VAL A 109 7.67 15.90 7.07
C VAL A 109 8.52 16.85 7.91
N PRO A 110 7.99 17.41 9.02
CA PRO A 110 8.76 18.21 9.96
C PRO A 110 9.91 17.41 10.56
N LYS A 111 11.12 17.98 10.62
CA LYS A 111 12.22 17.36 11.35
C LYS A 111 11.94 17.39 12.86
N VAL A 112 12.55 16.48 13.61
CA VAL A 112 12.38 16.29 15.07
C VAL A 112 12.46 17.59 15.89
N ARG A 113 13.27 18.57 15.47
CA ARG A 113 13.40 19.87 16.16
C ARG A 113 12.40 20.94 15.69
N GLY A 114 11.40 20.60 14.88
CA GLY A 114 10.31 21.49 14.42
C GLY A 114 10.70 22.63 13.46
N LEU A 115 11.98 22.99 13.40
CA LEU A 115 12.43 24.23 12.74
C LEU A 115 12.37 24.18 11.21
N ARG A 116 12.44 22.99 10.58
CA ARG A 116 12.44 22.82 9.11
C ARG A 116 11.86 21.48 8.68
N ALA A 117 11.20 21.45 7.52
CA ALA A 117 10.79 20.21 6.85
C ALA A 117 12.00 19.40 6.34
N CYS A 118 11.78 18.11 6.11
CA CYS A 118 12.78 17.16 5.62
C CYS A 118 13.39 17.60 4.27
N ARG A 119 12.52 18.00 3.32
CA ARG A 119 12.88 18.42 1.96
C ARG A 119 13.77 17.40 1.23
N GLY A 120 13.65 16.12 1.54
CA GLY A 120 14.23 15.05 0.72
C GLY A 120 13.49 14.92 -0.60
N LYS A 121 14.19 14.53 -1.66
CA LYS A 121 13.56 14.24 -2.96
C LYS A 121 12.63 13.06 -2.80
N LEU A 122 11.44 13.15 -3.38
CA LEU A 122 10.53 12.02 -3.51
C LEU A 122 10.88 11.25 -4.79
N VAL A 123 10.87 9.93 -4.69
CA VAL A 123 11.07 9.00 -5.81
C VAL A 123 9.84 8.09 -5.93
N ASP A 124 9.51 7.60 -7.12
CA ASP A 124 8.52 6.54 -7.25
C ASP A 124 9.00 5.24 -6.58
N THR A 125 8.08 4.29 -6.39
CA THR A 125 8.37 3.00 -5.77
C THR A 125 8.40 1.85 -6.76
N ILE A 126 8.23 2.12 -8.07
CA ILE A 126 8.19 1.08 -9.10
C ILE A 126 9.60 0.59 -9.38
N LEU A 127 9.79 -0.72 -9.23
CA LEU A 127 11.07 -1.36 -9.48
C LEU A 127 11.30 -1.54 -10.99
N ASP A 128 12.51 -1.24 -11.45
CA ASP A 128 13.05 -1.74 -12.71
C ASP A 128 13.66 -3.14 -12.51
N TRP A 129 14.08 -3.78 -13.59
CA TRP A 129 14.56 -5.17 -13.57
C TRP A 129 15.77 -5.42 -12.67
N GLU A 130 16.65 -4.44 -12.54
CA GLU A 130 17.89 -4.52 -11.77
C GLU A 130 17.70 -4.10 -10.30
N ASP A 131 16.55 -3.53 -9.97
CA ASP A 131 16.29 -3.01 -8.64
C ASP A 131 16.03 -4.14 -7.64
N SER A 132 16.54 -3.93 -6.41
CA SER A 132 16.25 -4.83 -5.30
C SER A 132 14.85 -4.54 -4.74
N LEU A 133 14.18 -5.59 -4.26
CA LEU A 133 12.89 -5.45 -3.58
C LEU A 133 13.05 -4.60 -2.30
N PRO A 134 12.00 -3.85 -1.90
CA PRO A 134 12.01 -3.08 -0.66
C PRO A 134 12.20 -4.02 0.55
N ASP A 135 13.30 -3.83 1.28
CA ASP A 135 13.69 -4.69 2.41
C ASP A 135 12.58 -4.82 3.46
N LYS A 136 11.89 -3.72 3.76
CA LYS A 136 10.82 -3.71 4.76
C LYS A 136 9.68 -4.65 4.37
N ASP A 137 9.13 -4.48 3.18
CA ASP A 137 8.02 -5.29 2.66
C ASP A 137 8.45 -6.74 2.45
N LEU A 138 9.68 -6.98 1.94
CA LEU A 138 10.20 -8.33 1.77
C LEU A 138 10.38 -9.06 3.10
N ASN A 139 10.90 -8.38 4.13
CA ASN A 139 11.06 -8.96 5.47
C ASN A 139 9.71 -9.30 6.11
N LEU A 140 8.73 -8.40 6.02
CA LEU A 140 7.36 -8.66 6.51
C LEU A 140 6.72 -9.83 5.75
N ALA A 141 6.90 -9.89 4.43
CA ALA A 141 6.39 -10.96 3.59
C ALA A 141 7.04 -12.33 3.89
N ASP A 142 8.36 -12.36 4.10
CA ASP A 142 9.09 -13.57 4.49
C ASP A 142 8.65 -14.06 5.87
N GLU A 143 8.55 -13.15 6.86
CA GLU A 143 8.08 -13.47 8.21
C GLU A 143 6.65 -14.03 8.20
N ALA A 144 5.73 -13.35 7.52
CA ALA A 144 4.34 -13.81 7.39
C ALA A 144 4.27 -15.17 6.70
N SER A 145 5.03 -15.38 5.63
CA SER A 145 5.04 -16.66 4.89
C SER A 145 5.57 -17.81 5.75
N ARG A 146 6.57 -17.57 6.60
CA ARG A 146 7.11 -18.60 7.51
C ARG A 146 6.19 -18.93 8.67
N LYS A 147 5.40 -17.97 9.15
CA LYS A 147 4.44 -18.16 10.25
C LYS A 147 3.14 -18.79 9.79
N ALA A 148 2.78 -18.63 8.51
CA ALA A 148 1.54 -19.16 7.97
C ALA A 148 1.49 -20.68 8.05
N ASP A 149 0.30 -21.20 8.37
CA ASP A 149 -0.09 -22.61 8.22
C ASP A 149 -0.79 -22.86 6.87
N LEU A 150 -1.25 -21.81 6.20
CA LEU A 150 -1.86 -21.83 4.88
C LEU A 150 -1.41 -20.63 4.04
N ALA A 151 -0.87 -20.89 2.85
CA ALA A 151 -0.62 -19.90 1.82
C ALA A 151 -1.55 -20.15 0.63
N ILE A 152 -2.22 -19.09 0.16
CA ILE A 152 -3.08 -19.13 -1.02
C ILE A 152 -2.52 -18.14 -2.05
N THR A 153 -2.23 -18.61 -3.26
CA THR A 153 -1.78 -17.74 -4.35
C THR A 153 -2.91 -17.51 -5.33
N LEU A 154 -3.19 -16.25 -5.67
CA LEU A 154 -4.27 -15.85 -6.57
C LEU A 154 -3.66 -15.17 -7.79
N GLY A 155 -3.87 -15.72 -8.99
CA GLY A 155 -3.57 -15.02 -10.25
C GLY A 155 -2.10 -14.69 -10.49
N THR A 156 -1.16 -15.52 -10.03
CA THR A 156 0.29 -15.34 -10.25
C THR A 156 0.93 -16.61 -10.80
N SER A 157 1.82 -16.47 -11.78
CA SER A 157 2.60 -17.58 -12.35
C SER A 157 3.74 -18.05 -11.42
N LEU A 158 4.02 -17.30 -10.34
CA LEU A 158 5.08 -17.55 -9.36
C LEU A 158 6.49 -17.59 -9.95
N GLN A 159 6.71 -16.97 -11.11
CA GLN A 159 8.00 -17.05 -11.82
C GLN A 159 9.07 -16.11 -11.24
N ILE A 160 8.67 -14.90 -10.85
CA ILE A 160 9.55 -13.83 -10.37
C ILE A 160 10.09 -14.16 -8.98
N LYS A 161 11.41 -14.06 -8.80
CA LYS A 161 12.07 -14.27 -7.50
C LYS A 161 12.45 -12.91 -6.89
N PRO A 162 12.43 -12.79 -5.55
CA PRO A 162 12.06 -13.81 -4.57
C PRO A 162 10.54 -13.97 -4.37
N SER A 163 9.71 -13.05 -4.87
CA SER A 163 8.26 -12.99 -4.61
C SER A 163 7.51 -14.31 -4.79
N GLY A 164 7.69 -14.97 -5.94
CA GLY A 164 7.04 -16.24 -6.26
C GLY A 164 7.51 -17.43 -5.43
N ASN A 165 8.63 -17.32 -4.71
CA ASN A 165 9.10 -18.38 -3.81
C ASN A 165 8.54 -18.25 -2.38
N LEU A 166 7.97 -17.10 -2.00
CA LEU A 166 7.47 -16.87 -0.65
C LEU A 166 6.43 -17.90 -0.19
N PRO A 167 5.46 -18.34 -1.03
CA PRO A 167 4.51 -19.38 -0.63
C PRO A 167 5.15 -20.74 -0.32
N LEU A 168 6.36 -21.01 -0.83
CA LEU A 168 7.11 -22.24 -0.48
C LEU A 168 7.68 -22.20 0.93
N LEU A 169 7.87 -21.02 1.53
CA LEU A 169 8.32 -20.91 2.92
C LEU A 169 7.29 -21.50 3.87
N THR A 170 6.00 -21.28 3.60
CA THR A 170 4.88 -21.89 4.31
C THR A 170 4.96 -23.42 4.25
N LYS A 171 5.14 -23.99 3.05
CA LYS A 171 5.33 -25.44 2.86
C LYS A 171 6.51 -26.00 3.66
N ARG A 172 7.65 -25.30 3.66
CA ARG A 172 8.86 -25.73 4.39
C ARG A 172 8.66 -25.77 5.91
N LYS A 173 7.67 -25.03 6.43
CA LYS A 173 7.30 -25.02 7.85
C LYS A 173 6.14 -25.96 8.19
N GLY A 174 5.72 -26.80 7.25
CA GLY A 174 4.65 -27.79 7.43
C GLY A 174 3.25 -27.27 7.09
N GLY A 175 3.13 -26.01 6.68
CA GLY A 175 1.87 -25.45 6.20
C GLY A 175 1.42 -26.00 4.85
N LYS A 176 0.26 -25.54 4.41
CA LYS A 176 -0.40 -25.92 3.15
C LYS A 176 -0.27 -24.83 2.10
N LEU A 177 -0.22 -25.23 0.83
CA LEU A 177 -0.19 -24.31 -0.32
C LEU A 177 -1.38 -24.59 -1.23
N VAL A 178 -2.19 -23.57 -1.47
CA VAL A 178 -3.27 -23.58 -2.45
C VAL A 178 -2.90 -22.64 -3.59
N ILE A 179 -3.01 -23.11 -4.82
CA ILE A 179 -2.74 -22.31 -6.02
C ILE A 179 -4.03 -22.14 -6.82
N ILE A 180 -4.44 -20.90 -7.03
CA ILE A 180 -5.62 -20.53 -7.82
C ILE A 180 -5.16 -19.69 -9.00
N ASN A 181 -5.09 -20.32 -10.18
CA ASN A 181 -4.61 -19.67 -11.40
C ASN A 181 -5.19 -20.35 -12.64
N LEU A 182 -5.43 -19.58 -13.71
CA LEU A 182 -5.89 -20.15 -14.98
C LEU A 182 -4.80 -20.95 -15.69
N GLN A 183 -3.54 -20.52 -15.55
CA GLN A 183 -2.39 -21.11 -16.22
C GLN A 183 -1.54 -21.93 -15.24
N PRO A 184 -0.69 -22.85 -15.74
CA PRO A 184 0.31 -23.52 -14.92
C PRO A 184 1.21 -22.51 -14.21
N THR A 185 1.64 -22.85 -13.00
CA THR A 185 2.57 -22.05 -12.21
C THR A 185 3.90 -22.76 -12.02
N LYS A 186 4.96 -22.00 -11.71
CA LYS A 186 6.29 -22.55 -11.44
C LYS A 186 6.30 -23.61 -10.33
N HIS A 187 5.34 -23.52 -9.39
CA HIS A 187 5.34 -24.30 -8.16
C HIS A 187 4.17 -25.27 -8.05
N ASP A 188 3.48 -25.58 -9.16
CA ASP A 188 2.32 -26.48 -9.17
C ASP A 188 2.57 -27.82 -8.47
N ARG A 189 3.79 -28.36 -8.58
CA ARG A 189 4.18 -29.64 -7.95
C ARG A 189 4.20 -29.61 -6.42
N TYR A 190 4.21 -28.43 -5.81
CA TYR A 190 4.27 -28.25 -4.35
C TYR A 190 2.91 -27.95 -3.71
N ALA A 191 1.89 -27.67 -4.52
CA ALA A 191 0.55 -27.32 -4.04
C ALA A 191 -0.17 -28.53 -3.44
N ASP A 192 -0.82 -28.34 -2.29
CA ASP A 192 -1.75 -29.32 -1.71
C ASP A 192 -3.10 -29.28 -2.44
N LEU A 193 -3.47 -28.14 -3.02
CA LEU A 193 -4.67 -27.96 -3.83
C LEU A 193 -4.39 -27.00 -4.99
N ARG A 194 -4.84 -27.36 -6.19
CA ARG A 194 -4.79 -26.50 -7.38
C ARG A 194 -6.20 -26.30 -7.90
N ILE A 195 -6.58 -25.04 -8.14
CA ILE A 195 -7.86 -24.66 -8.70
C ILE A 195 -7.60 -23.88 -9.98
N HIS A 196 -8.01 -24.43 -11.11
CA HIS A 196 -7.93 -23.75 -12.40
C HIS A 196 -9.27 -23.06 -12.68
N GLY A 197 -9.32 -21.75 -12.49
CA GLY A 197 -10.53 -20.97 -12.66
C GLY A 197 -10.29 -19.48 -12.48
N TYR A 198 -11.31 -18.68 -12.78
CA TYR A 198 -11.27 -17.23 -12.55
C TYR A 198 -11.27 -16.95 -11.04
N VAL A 199 -10.31 -16.14 -10.58
CA VAL A 199 -10.16 -15.85 -9.14
C VAL A 199 -11.42 -15.22 -8.55
N ASP A 200 -12.12 -14.36 -9.28
CA ASP A 200 -13.37 -13.74 -8.80
C ASP A 200 -14.48 -14.77 -8.58
N GLU A 201 -14.60 -15.78 -9.44
CA GLU A 201 -15.58 -16.86 -9.27
C GLU A 201 -15.24 -17.72 -8.04
N VAL A 202 -13.97 -18.12 -7.91
CA VAL A 202 -13.51 -18.95 -6.79
C VAL A 202 -13.66 -18.20 -5.46
N MET A 203 -13.30 -16.92 -5.41
CA MET A 203 -13.44 -16.10 -4.21
C MET A 203 -14.92 -15.86 -3.86
N THR A 204 -15.79 -15.66 -4.84
CA THR A 204 -17.24 -15.54 -4.60
C THR A 204 -17.81 -16.82 -3.97
N GLN A 205 -17.46 -17.98 -4.50
CA GLN A 205 -17.88 -19.27 -3.94
C GLN A 205 -17.29 -19.52 -2.55
N LEU A 206 -16.04 -19.13 -2.32
CA LEU A 206 -15.39 -19.23 -1.00
C LEU A 206 -16.10 -18.35 0.03
N MET A 207 -16.35 -17.09 -0.29
CA MET A 207 -17.04 -16.14 0.59
C MET A 207 -18.45 -16.63 0.94
N HIS A 208 -19.19 -17.17 -0.05
CA HIS A 208 -20.48 -17.80 0.18
C HIS A 208 -20.39 -19.01 1.13
N ARG A 209 -19.40 -19.90 0.95
CA ARG A 209 -19.20 -21.07 1.84
C ARG A 209 -18.80 -20.69 3.25
N LEU A 210 -18.09 -19.57 3.42
CA LEU A 210 -17.73 -19.03 4.73
C LEU A 210 -18.88 -18.24 5.37
N ASN A 211 -19.99 -18.03 4.65
CA ASN A 211 -21.10 -17.17 5.05
C ASN A 211 -20.65 -15.73 5.36
N ILE A 212 -19.80 -15.17 4.49
CA ILE A 212 -19.27 -13.81 4.60
C ILE A 212 -19.67 -13.03 3.34
N GLU A 213 -20.34 -11.89 3.52
CA GLU A 213 -20.71 -11.00 2.42
C GLU A 213 -19.50 -10.22 1.88
N ILE A 214 -19.42 -10.05 0.56
CA ILE A 214 -18.39 -9.23 -0.07
C ILE A 214 -18.83 -7.76 -0.02
N PRO A 215 -18.06 -6.86 0.61
CA PRO A 215 -18.43 -5.45 0.74
C PRO A 215 -18.42 -4.74 -0.62
N VAL A 216 -19.34 -3.80 -0.78
CA VAL A 216 -19.39 -2.91 -1.95
C VAL A 216 -18.31 -1.85 -1.84
N TRP A 217 -17.58 -1.60 -2.93
CA TRP A 217 -16.60 -0.53 -2.98
C TRP A 217 -17.28 0.83 -3.17
N THR A 218 -16.99 1.79 -2.28
CA THR A 218 -17.59 3.13 -2.28
C THR A 218 -16.65 4.22 -2.78
N GLY A 219 -15.54 3.84 -3.42
CA GLY A 219 -14.47 4.74 -3.87
C GLY A 219 -13.19 4.62 -3.02
N PRO A 220 -12.09 5.25 -3.45
CA PRO A 220 -10.85 5.26 -2.69
C PRO A 220 -11.07 5.89 -1.31
N PRO A 221 -10.47 5.35 -0.23
CA PRO A 221 -10.58 5.97 1.08
C PRO A 221 -10.00 7.39 1.02
N THR A 222 -10.83 8.39 1.32
CA THR A 222 -10.34 9.75 1.57
C THR A 222 -9.41 9.72 2.77
N LYS A 223 -8.37 10.58 2.78
CA LYS A 223 -7.35 10.66 3.83
C LYS A 223 -7.97 10.38 5.20
N LEU A 224 -7.47 9.34 5.87
CA LEU A 224 -7.82 9.02 7.26
C LEU A 224 -7.74 10.33 8.06
N GLU A 225 -8.89 10.88 8.45
CA GLU A 225 -8.88 11.86 9.52
C GLU A 225 -8.28 11.17 10.75
N PRO A 226 -7.37 11.82 11.49
CA PRO A 226 -6.93 11.29 12.76
C PRO A 226 -8.19 11.00 13.57
N LYS A 227 -8.39 9.74 13.98
CA LYS A 227 -9.46 9.44 14.93
C LYS A 227 -9.17 10.29 16.16
N ASP A 228 -10.04 11.27 16.42
CA ASP A 228 -10.01 12.05 17.63
C ASP A 228 -9.85 11.10 18.80
N GLU A 229 -8.87 11.40 19.65
CA GLU A 229 -8.68 10.75 20.93
C GLU A 229 -10.03 10.75 21.63
N VAL A 230 -10.57 9.56 21.87
CA VAL A 230 -11.73 9.39 22.75
C VAL A 230 -11.28 9.93 24.10
N ASN A 231 -11.71 11.16 24.38
CA ASN A 231 -11.60 11.83 25.65
C ASN A 231 -12.32 10.97 26.68
N ASN A 232 -11.59 10.04 27.31
CA ASN A 232 -11.99 9.43 28.57
C ASN A 232 -11.86 10.51 29.66
N HIS A 233 -12.78 11.47 29.67
CA HIS A 233 -13.05 12.25 30.85
C HIS A 233 -13.86 11.36 31.80
N HIS A 234 -13.16 10.69 32.71
CA HIS A 234 -13.79 10.30 33.97
C HIS A 234 -14.18 11.58 34.72
N PRO A 235 -15.41 11.70 35.23
CA PRO A 235 -15.74 12.75 36.20
C PRO A 235 -14.91 12.50 37.45
N ILE A 236 -13.97 13.40 37.75
CA ILE A 236 -13.34 13.46 39.07
C ILE A 236 -14.36 14.14 39.97
N ASP A 237 -14.96 13.37 40.87
CA ASP A 237 -15.72 13.88 42.01
C ASP A 237 -14.76 14.65 42.93
N CYS A 238 -14.86 15.98 42.92
CA CYS A 238 -14.19 16.85 43.87
C CYS A 238 -15.13 17.14 45.04
N ASN A 239 -15.11 16.28 46.06
CA ASN A 239 -15.63 16.59 47.39
C ASN A 239 -14.48 16.77 48.38
N GLY A 240 -14.30 18.02 48.84
CA GLY A 240 -13.76 18.38 50.14
C GLY A 240 -12.25 18.20 50.37
N ILE A 241 -11.53 19.32 50.55
CA ILE A 241 -11.04 19.78 51.86
C ILE A 241 -10.16 21.02 51.65
N SER A 242 -10.37 21.98 52.54
CA SER A 242 -9.68 23.24 52.79
C SER A 242 -8.15 23.18 52.77
N ASP A 243 -7.49 24.18 52.18
CA ASP A 243 -6.89 25.25 52.99
C ASP A 243 -6.29 26.38 52.15
N SER A 244 -6.51 27.59 52.65
CA SER A 244 -5.96 28.85 52.15
C SER A 244 -4.50 29.03 52.55
N SER A 245 -3.66 29.48 51.62
CA SER A 245 -2.85 30.71 51.78
C SER A 245 -1.72 30.80 50.75
N HIS A 246 -1.59 32.01 50.17
CA HIS A 246 -0.34 32.63 49.67
C HIS A 246 0.26 32.01 48.39
N ILE A 247 0.76 32.72 47.36
CA ILE A 247 1.12 34.12 47.15
C ILE A 247 1.39 34.28 45.62
N LYS A 248 0.99 35.46 45.10
CA LYS A 248 1.49 36.22 43.93
C LYS A 248 1.44 35.65 42.49
N LYS A 249 0.58 36.32 41.72
CA LYS A 249 0.67 36.61 40.28
C LYS A 249 1.99 37.28 39.92
N GLU A 250 2.54 36.95 38.75
CA GLU A 250 3.23 37.90 37.89
C GLU A 250 2.97 37.56 36.41
N GLU A 251 2.11 38.36 35.79
CA GLU A 251 2.03 38.55 34.34
C GLU A 251 3.00 39.68 33.94
N ARG A 252 3.63 39.55 32.76
CA ARG A 252 4.06 40.62 31.82
C ARG A 252 4.99 39.98 30.78
N ASN A 253 5.08 40.41 29.53
CA ASN A 253 4.20 40.98 28.49
C ASN A 253 5.05 40.88 27.18
N PRO A 254 4.48 41.09 25.99
CA PRO A 254 5.06 40.74 24.70
C PRO A 254 5.95 41.84 24.13
N CYS A 255 6.86 41.49 23.21
CA CYS A 255 7.43 42.46 22.27
C CYS A 255 7.42 41.90 20.84
N ILE A 256 6.84 42.75 19.99
CA ILE A 256 6.66 42.73 18.56
C ILE A 256 7.97 43.27 17.95
N ASP A 257 8.35 42.87 16.72
CA ASP A 257 8.74 43.86 15.69
C ASP A 257 8.86 43.25 14.29
N GLU A 258 8.33 44.03 13.34
CA GLU A 258 8.13 43.73 11.92
C GLU A 258 9.29 44.22 11.02
N LYS A 259 9.52 43.47 9.91
CA LYS A 259 9.82 43.90 8.52
C LYS A 259 11.21 44.56 8.21
N PRO A 260 11.68 44.65 6.92
CA PRO A 260 10.93 44.64 5.65
C PRO A 260 11.50 43.82 4.44
N HIS A 261 10.67 43.78 3.40
CA HIS A 261 10.83 43.27 2.02
C HIS A 261 11.86 44.03 1.13
N LEU A 262 12.38 43.37 0.07
CA LEU A 262 12.46 43.79 -1.37
C LEU A 262 13.39 42.82 -2.17
N PRO A 263 13.43 42.77 -3.53
CA PRO A 263 12.44 42.23 -4.47
C PRO A 263 12.98 41.17 -5.49
N LYS A 264 12.06 40.76 -6.38
CA LYS A 264 12.03 39.73 -7.44
C LYS A 264 13.19 39.71 -8.47
N ARG A 265 13.44 38.52 -9.07
CA ARG A 265 13.86 38.34 -10.48
C ARG A 265 13.17 37.13 -11.14
N ALA A 266 13.11 37.20 -12.47
CA ALA A 266 12.03 36.75 -13.33
C ALA A 266 12.11 35.31 -13.89
N LYS A 267 10.99 34.95 -14.51
CA LYS A 267 10.59 33.73 -15.23
C LYS A 267 11.59 33.25 -16.29
N VAL A 268 11.60 31.93 -16.53
CA VAL A 268 11.75 31.34 -17.87
C VAL A 268 10.69 30.25 -18.03
N GLU A 269 9.77 30.47 -18.95
CA GLU A 269 8.82 29.51 -19.51
C GLU A 269 9.53 28.78 -20.67
N THR A 270 9.36 27.46 -20.79
CA THR A 270 9.54 26.76 -22.08
C THR A 270 8.52 25.64 -22.18
N ALA A 271 7.89 25.60 -23.35
CA ALA A 271 6.65 24.94 -23.70
C ALA A 271 6.81 23.44 -24.04
N CYS A 272 5.69 22.71 -23.89
CA CYS A 272 5.45 21.43 -24.54
C CYS A 272 5.26 21.60 -26.05
N THR A 273 5.91 20.73 -26.81
CA THR A 273 5.47 20.20 -28.11
C THR A 273 5.75 18.71 -28.12
#